data_AF-A0A948D6L5-F1
#
_entry.id   AF-A0A948D6L5-F1
#
_cell.length_a   1.000
_cell.length_b   1.000
_cell.length_c   1.000
_cell.angle_alpha   90.00
_cell.angle_beta   90.00
_cell.angle_gamma   90.00
#
_symmetry.space_group_name_H-M   'P 1'
#
loop_
_entity.id
_entity.type
_entity.pdbx_description
1 polymer ?
#
loop_
_entity_poly.entity_id
_entity_poly.type
_entity_poly.pdbx_seq_one_letter_code
_entity_poly.pdbx_strand_id
1 'polypeptide(L)' 'MIEQLTSIDIWKIVKIGYLIAILLYIVFTIIVARQVNLMDRAVNGRLNDLLKIISWAHFIIAILAGLLALIIL' A
#
# COMPACT_ATOMS: atom_id res chain seq x y z
N MET A 1 -11.08 -37.55 11.42
CA MET A 1 -11.70 -36.23 11.68
C MET A 1 -10.69 -35.17 12.16
N ILE A 2 -9.58 -35.55 12.82
CA ILE A 2 -8.52 -34.61 13.25
C ILE A 2 -7.53 -34.27 12.10
N GLU A 3 -7.32 -35.19 11.15
CA GLU A 3 -6.39 -35.00 10.01
C GLU A 3 -6.84 -33.96 8.98
N GLN A 4 -8.10 -33.53 8.98
CA GLN A 4 -8.59 -32.47 8.08
C GLN A 4 -8.29 -31.05 8.59
N LEU A 5 -7.93 -30.90 9.87
CA LEU A 5 -7.59 -29.59 10.46
C LEU A 5 -6.12 -29.20 10.24
N THR A 6 -5.25 -30.14 9.87
CA THR A 6 -3.82 -29.91 9.65
C THR A 6 -3.45 -29.65 8.18
N SER A 7 -4.42 -29.67 7.26
CA SER A 7 -4.18 -29.40 5.83
C SER A 7 -4.38 -27.92 5.45
N ILE A 8 -4.35 -27.00 6.42
CA ILE A 8 -4.32 -25.57 6.11
C ILE A 8 -3.00 -25.30 5.41
N ASP A 9 -3.11 -25.09 4.10
CA ASP A 9 -2.01 -24.66 3.26
C ASP A 9 -1.54 -23.28 3.73
N ILE A 10 -0.45 -23.27 4.50
CA ILE A 10 0.17 -22.08 5.08
C ILE A 10 0.38 -21.01 4.00
N TRP A 11 0.63 -21.42 2.76
CA TRP A 11 0.80 -20.54 1.63
C TRP A 11 -0.46 -19.72 1.31
N LYS A 12 -1.65 -20.31 1.41
CA LYS A 12 -2.92 -19.58 1.21
C LYS A 12 -3.13 -18.51 2.28
N ILE A 13 -2.77 -18.80 3.53
CA ILE A 13 -2.84 -17.81 4.62
C ILE A 13 -1.90 -16.64 4.33
N VAL A 14 -0.66 -16.93 3.95
CA VAL A 14 0.34 -15.90 3.62
C VAL A 14 -0.14 -15.03 2.46
N LYS A 15 -0.71 -15.63 1.41
CA LYS A 15 -1.27 -14.88 0.27
C LYS A 15 -2.38 -13.92 0.69
N ILE A 16 -3.36 -14.41 1.45
CA ILE A 16 -4.47 -13.58 1.95
C ILE A 16 -3.94 -12.47 2.85
N GLY A 17 -3.00 -12.78 3.75
CA GLY A 17 -2.36 -11.79 4.61
C GLY A 17 -1.64 -10.70 3.83
N TYR A 18 -0.90 -11.07 2.78
CA TYR A 18 -0.22 -10.12 1.89
C TYR A 18 -1.20 -9.22 1.14
N LEU A 19 -2.30 -9.79 0.62
CA LEU A 19 -3.35 -9.01 -0.06
C LEU A 19 -4.02 -8.01 0.90
N ILE A 20 -4.26 -8.38 2.15
CA ILE A 20 -4.79 -7.45 3.15
C ILE A 20 -3.76 -6.35 3.45
N ALA A 21 -2.49 -6.71 3.64
CA ALA A 21 -1.43 -5.75 3.91
C ALA A 21 -1.24 -4.74 2.77
N ILE A 22 -1.31 -5.16 1.50
CA ILE A 22 -1.16 -4.23 0.37
C ILE A 22 -2.36 -3.30 0.22
N LEU A 23 -3.58 -3.76 0.54
CA LEU A 23 -4.75 -2.88 0.59
C LEU A 23 -4.61 -1.79 1.66
N LEU A 24 -4.18 -2.17 2.87
CA LEU A 24 -3.90 -1.22 3.94
C LEU A 24 -2.79 -0.25 3.54
N TYR A 25 -1.75 -0.75 2.87
CA TYR A 25 -0.66 0.07 2.36
C TYR A 25 -1.14 1.12 1.34
N ILE A 26 -2.00 0.75 0.40
CA ILE A 26 -2.59 1.70 -0.56
C ILE A 26 -3.36 2.80 0.18
N VAL A 27 -4.20 2.44 1.17
CA VAL A 27 -4.92 3.43 2.00
C VAL A 27 -3.95 4.34 2.76
N PHE A 28 -2.86 3.79 3.28
CA PHE A 28 -1.83 4.58 3.95
C PHE A 28 -1.16 5.56 2.98
N THR A 29 -0.80 5.14 1.77
CA THR A 29 -0.11 6.00 0.80
C THR A 29 -0.97 7.20 0.35
N ILE A 30 -2.30 7.05 0.18
CA ILE A 30 -3.17 8.20 -0.10
C ILE A 30 -3.25 9.16 1.09
N ILE A 31 -3.26 8.64 2.33
CA ILE A 31 -3.21 9.49 3.52
C ILE A 31 -1.91 10.30 3.52
N VAL A 32 -0.76 9.67 3.26
CA VAL A 32 0.53 10.36 3.17
C VAL A 32 0.52 11.43 2.08
N ALA A 33 0.04 11.12 0.88
CA ALA A 33 -0.06 12.11 -0.20
C ALA A 33 -0.94 13.31 0.20
N ARG A 34 -2.05 13.08 0.90
CA ARG A 34 -2.87 14.17 1.46
C ARG A 34 -2.11 14.99 2.50
N GLN A 35 -1.37 14.34 3.40
CA GLN A 35 -0.58 15.04 4.42
C GLN A 35 0.52 15.91 3.83
N VAL A 36 1.22 15.44 2.79
CA VAL A 36 2.22 16.24 2.07
C VAL A 36 1.59 17.53 1.50
N ASN A 37 0.39 17.43 0.92
CA ASN A 37 -0.33 18.61 0.42
C ASN A 37 -0.81 19.55 1.54
N LEU A 38 -1.12 19.05 2.73
CA LEU A 38 -1.49 19.89 3.87
C LEU A 38 -0.28 20.63 4.45
N MET A 39 0.88 19.95 4.55
CA MET A 39 2.10 20.52 5.12
C MET A 39 2.72 21.61 4.24
N ASP A 40 2.47 21.57 2.94
CA ASP A 40 2.91 22.62 2.01
C ASP A 40 2.44 24.03 2.44
N ARG A 41 1.26 24.14 3.07
CA ARG A 41 0.73 25.41 3.58
C ARG A 41 1.34 25.83 4.92
N ALA A 42 1.94 24.90 5.65
CA ALA A 42 2.50 25.13 6.98
C ALA A 42 4.00 25.46 6.94
N VAL A 43 4.73 24.89 5.98
CA VAL A 43 6.19 25.04 5.85
C VAL A 43 6.52 25.46 4.43
N ASN A 44 7.02 26.68 4.24
CA ASN A 44 7.54 27.12 2.95
C ASN A 44 8.91 26.47 2.68
N GLY A 45 8.90 25.39 1.92
CA GLY A 45 10.09 24.64 1.54
C GLY A 45 10.31 24.67 0.03
N ARG A 46 11.55 24.90 -0.41
CA ARG A 46 11.93 24.86 -1.84
C ARG A 46 11.65 23.50 -2.51
N LEU A 47 11.47 22.45 -1.72
CA LEU A 47 11.24 21.08 -2.18
C LEU A 47 9.76 20.65 -2.14
N ASN A 48 8.84 21.51 -1.70
CA ASN A 48 7.45 21.09 -1.48
C ASN A 48 6.79 20.54 -2.74
N ASP A 49 6.98 21.18 -3.90
CA ASP A 49 6.40 20.72 -5.16
C ASP A 49 6.98 19.38 -5.61
N LEU A 50 8.28 19.15 -5.39
CA LEU A 50 8.91 17.86 -5.67
C LEU A 50 8.36 16.77 -4.74
N LEU A 51 8.19 17.07 -3.44
CA LEU A 51 7.62 16.14 -2.48
C LEU A 51 6.17 15.78 -2.81
N LYS A 52 5.36 16.75 -3.27
CA LYS A 52 4.00 16.48 -3.77
C LYS A 52 4.02 15.51 -4.93
N ILE A 53 4.84 15.77 -5.95
CA ILE A 53 4.97 14.90 -7.14
C ILE A 53 5.36 13.49 -6.73
N ILE A 54 6.40 13.34 -5.89
CA ILE A 54 6.87 12.04 -5.41
C ILE A 54 5.77 11.32 -4.62
N SER A 55 5.02 12.03 -3.76
CA SER A 55 3.95 11.42 -2.97
C SER A 55 2.82 10.85 -3.83
N TRP A 56 2.43 11.56 -4.89
CA TRP A 56 1.42 11.09 -5.84
C TRP A 56 1.93 9.96 -6.73
N ALA A 57 3.18 10.05 -7.19
CA ALA A 57 3.82 8.97 -7.95
C ALA A 57 3.89 7.67 -7.11
N HIS A 58 4.27 7.78 -5.84
CA HIS A 58 4.33 6.64 -4.91
C HIS A 58 2.94 6.01 -4.69
N PHE A 59 1.89 6.82 -4.56
CA PHE A 59 0.51 6.31 -4.49
C PHE A 59 0.11 5.53 -5.75
N ILE A 60 0.43 6.05 -6.95
CA ILE A 60 0.17 5.35 -8.21
C ILE A 60 0.93 4.01 -8.27
N ILE A 61 2.21 4.01 -7.89
CA ILE A 61 3.03 2.79 -7.84
C ILE A 61 2.44 1.77 -6.86
N ALA A 62 1.95 2.20 -5.70
CA ALA A 62 1.29 1.33 -4.73
C ALA A 62 0.02 0.68 -5.30
N ILE A 63 -0.80 1.43 -6.07
CA ILE A 63 -1.96 0.87 -6.78
C ILE A 63 -1.50 -0.18 -7.80
N LEU A 64 -0.51 0.15 -8.64
CA LEU A 64 0.00 -0.77 -9.66
C LEU A 64 0.57 -2.05 -9.04
N ALA A 65 1.31 -1.93 -7.94
CA ALA A 65 1.82 -3.08 -7.18
C ALA A 65 0.68 -3.92 -6.59
N GLY A 66 -0.38 -3.29 -6.08
CA GLY A 66 -1.59 -3.98 -5.62
C GLY A 66 -2.30 -4.76 -6.73
N LEU A 67 -2.44 -4.15 -7.91
CA LEU A 67 -3.01 -4.81 -9.09
C LEU A 67 -2.15 -6.00 -9.54
N LEU A 68 -0.82 -5.84 -9.56
CA LEU A 68 0.10 -6.94 -9.85
C LEU A 68 -0.01 -8.06 -8.82
N ALA A 69 -0.13 -7.74 -7.54
CA ALA A 69 -0.32 -8.73 -6.48
C ALA A 69 -1.61 -9.53 -6.68
N LEU A 70 -2.71 -8.91 -7.12
CA LEU A 70 -3.96 -9.62 -7.43
C LEU A 70 -3.86 -10.58 -8.62
N ILE A 71 -2.94 -10.31 -9.55
CA ILE A 71 -2.74 -11.15 -10.75
C ILE A 71 -1.79 -12.30 -10.47
N ILE A 72 -0.73 -12.05 -9.69
CA ILE A 72 0.40 -12.98 -9.53
C ILE A 72 0.26 -13.88 -8.30
N LEU A 73 -0.34 -13.37 -7.22
CA LEU A 73 -0.35 -13.99 -5.89
C LEU A 73 -1.62 -14.81 -5.67
#